data_AF-A0A352HSY3-F1
#
_entry.id   AF-A0A352HSY3-F1
#
_cell.length_a   1.000
_cell.length_b   1.000
_cell.length_c   1.000
_cell.angle_alpha   90.00
_cell.angle_beta   90.00
_cell.angle_gamma   90.00
#
_symmetry.space_group_name_H-M   'P 1'
#
loop_
_entity.id
_entity.type
_entity.pdbx_description
1 polymer ?
#
loop_
_entity_poly.entity_id
_entity_poly.type
_entity_poly.pdbx_seq_one_letter_code
_entity_poly.pdbx_strand_id
1 'polypeptide(L)'
;MGMSRKDFCACTPHEFEAAARAFRQWHEAQRHDDWERMRLLACITVQPHVKGRVTPQGLMPLPWDDAGRQKKAAAPAVSKEEQRKRFEQLAKKSKVETT
;
A
#
# COMPACT_ATOMS: atom_id res chain seq x y z
N MET A 1 -13.63 -1.73 17.97
CA MET A 1 -13.98 -3.14 17.68
C MET A 1 -15.49 -3.37 17.73
N GLY A 2 -16.28 -2.54 18.42
CA GLY A 2 -17.75 -2.67 18.41
C GLY A 2 -18.27 -3.99 19.00
N MET A 3 -17.45 -4.67 19.83
CA MET A 3 -17.79 -5.95 20.44
C MET A 3 -18.80 -5.74 21.57
N SER A 4 -19.83 -6.59 21.64
CA SER A 4 -20.82 -6.54 22.73
C SER A 4 -20.20 -7.04 24.04
N ARG A 5 -20.77 -6.63 25.18
CA ARG A 5 -20.34 -7.11 26.50
C ARG A 5 -20.45 -8.63 26.63
N LYS A 6 -21.47 -9.23 26.02
CA LYS A 6 -21.69 -10.68 26.05
C LYS A 6 -20.57 -11.42 25.32
N ASP A 7 -20.21 -10.95 24.14
CA ASP A 7 -19.14 -11.57 23.34
C ASP A 7 -17.79 -11.43 24.05
N PHE A 8 -17.52 -10.27 24.66
CA PHE A 8 -16.32 -10.07 25.46
C PHE A 8 -16.22 -11.05 26.63
N CYS A 9 -17.30 -11.24 27.38
CA CYS A 9 -17.31 -12.19 28.50
C CYS A 9 -17.23 -13.66 28.06
N ALA A 10 -17.60 -13.96 26.81
CA ALA A 10 -17.53 -15.31 26.24
C ALA A 10 -16.16 -15.62 25.62
N CYS A 11 -15.36 -14.61 25.27
CA CYS A 11 -14.04 -14.79 24.70
C CYS A 11 -13.02 -15.29 25.72
N THR A 12 -12.16 -16.19 25.28
CA THR A 12 -10.88 -16.44 25.94
C THR A 12 -9.93 -15.25 25.73
N PRO A 13 -8.92 -15.06 26.61
CA PRO A 13 -7.93 -14.00 26.42
C PRO A 13 -7.25 -14.04 25.05
N HIS A 14 -6.94 -15.23 24.54
CA HIS A 14 -6.32 -15.42 23.23
C HIS A 14 -7.23 -14.98 22.07
N GLU A 15 -8.52 -15.33 22.12
CA GLU A 15 -9.49 -14.90 21.10
C GLU A 15 -9.69 -13.39 21.13
N PHE A 16 -9.74 -12.80 22.32
CA PHE A 16 -9.81 -11.35 22.45
C PHE A 16 -8.57 -10.66 21.88
N GLU A 17 -7.37 -11.17 22.16
CA GLU A 17 -6.13 -10.63 21.58
C GLU A 17 -6.11 -10.73 20.05
N ALA A 18 -6.56 -11.84 19.49
CA ALA A 18 -6.67 -12.03 18.06
C ALA A 18 -7.64 -11.02 17.44
N ALA A 19 -8.82 -10.83 18.05
CA ALA A 19 -9.79 -9.84 17.62
C ALA A 19 -9.24 -8.40 17.73
N ALA A 20 -8.53 -8.08 18.82
CA ALA A 20 -7.88 -6.79 19.04
C ALA A 20 -6.79 -6.50 18.02
N ARG A 21 -6.01 -7.52 17.64
CA ARG A 21 -5.02 -7.40 16.58
C ARG A 21 -5.70 -7.13 15.23
N ALA A 22 -6.68 -7.94 14.85
CA ALA A 22 -7.40 -7.77 13.59
C ALA A 22 -8.08 -6.41 13.48
N PHE A 23 -8.73 -5.96 14.56
CA PHE A 23 -9.36 -4.63 14.59
C PHE A 23 -8.35 -3.51 14.43
N ARG A 24 -7.21 -3.57 15.12
CA ARG A 24 -6.14 -2.56 14.98
C ARG A 24 -5.61 -2.51 13.55
N GLN A 25 -5.35 -3.66 12.94
CA GLN A 25 -4.89 -3.75 11.56
C GLN A 25 -5.90 -3.17 10.57
N TRP A 26 -7.17 -3.54 10.71
CA TRP A 26 -8.25 -3.00 9.88
C TRP A 26 -8.38 -1.48 10.03
N HIS A 27 -8.36 -0.99 11.27
CA HIS A 27 -8.49 0.45 11.54
C HIS A 27 -7.30 1.25 11.00
N GLU A 28 -6.08 0.73 11.14
CA GLU A 28 -4.90 1.36 10.56
C GLU A 28 -4.96 1.40 9.03
N ALA A 29 -5.40 0.29 8.39
CA ALA A 29 -5.58 0.23 6.95
C ALA A 29 -6.64 1.24 6.45
N GLN A 30 -7.77 1.38 7.15
CA GLN A 30 -8.79 2.38 6.84
C GLN A 30 -8.24 3.81 6.96
N ARG A 31 -7.53 4.10 8.05
CA ARG A 31 -6.88 5.42 8.22
C ARG A 31 -5.89 5.70 7.09
N HIS A 32 -5.06 4.73 6.73
CA HIS A 32 -4.13 4.89 5.61
C HIS A 32 -4.87 5.18 4.31
N ASP A 33 -5.93 4.44 4.00
CA ASP A 33 -6.75 4.67 2.80
C ASP A 33 -7.39 6.06 2.80
N ASP A 34 -7.94 6.52 3.92
CA ASP A 34 -8.49 7.87 4.07
C ASP A 34 -7.45 8.94 3.73
N TRP A 35 -6.24 8.81 4.29
CA TRP A 35 -5.14 9.72 4.03
C TRP A 35 -4.68 9.68 2.57
N GLU A 36 -4.63 8.50 1.94
CA GLU A 36 -4.27 8.36 0.52
C GLU A 36 -5.32 9.00 -0.39
N ARG A 37 -6.61 8.80 -0.11
CA ARG A 37 -7.71 9.43 -0.86
C ARG A 37 -7.68 10.95 -0.74
N MET A 38 -7.48 11.46 0.47
CA MET A 38 -7.32 12.89 0.70
C MET A 38 -6.09 13.47 0.01
N ARG A 39 -4.98 12.73 0.02
CA ARG A 39 -3.74 13.11 -0.68
C ARG A 39 -3.94 13.22 -2.18
N LEU A 40 -4.61 12.25 -2.78
CA LEU A 40 -4.93 12.27 -4.20
C LEU A 40 -5.83 13.44 -4.54
N LEU A 41 -6.89 13.66 -3.76
CA LEU A 41 -7.81 14.79 -3.95
C LEU A 41 -7.06 16.13 -3.86
N ALA A 42 -6.23 16.32 -2.83
CA ALA A 42 -5.41 17.52 -2.70
C ALA A 42 -4.49 17.72 -3.91
N CYS A 43 -3.87 16.65 -4.41
CA CYS A 43 -3.04 16.71 -5.60
C CYS A 43 -3.81 17.14 -6.84
N ILE A 44 -4.99 16.59 -7.08
CA ILE A 44 -5.86 16.96 -8.22
C ILE A 44 -6.27 18.44 -8.11
N THR A 45 -6.67 18.87 -6.91
CA THR A 45 -7.13 20.24 -6.66
C THR A 45 -6.02 21.27 -6.80
N VAL A 46 -4.80 20.96 -6.37
CA VAL A 46 -3.66 21.91 -6.41
C VAL A 46 -2.97 21.94 -7.78
N GLN A 47 -2.98 20.84 -8.54
CA GLN A 47 -2.26 20.70 -9.81
C GLN A 47 -2.49 21.84 -10.83
N PRO A 48 -3.71 22.41 -11.03
CA PRO A 48 -3.89 23.52 -11.97
C PRO A 48 -3.29 24.84 -11.50
N HIS A 49 -2.94 24.97 -10.22
CA HIS A 49 -2.46 26.22 -9.61
C HIS A 49 -0.95 26.28 -9.41
N VAL A 50 -0.22 25.23 -9.79
CA VAL A 50 1.23 25.11 -9.62
C VAL A 50 1.92 24.89 -10.97
N LYS A 51 3.15 25.39 -11.10
CA LYS A 51 3.98 25.13 -12.28
C LYS A 51 4.65 23.77 -12.15
N GLY A 52 4.54 22.94 -13.18
CA GLY A 52 5.13 21.60 -13.22
C GLY A 52 4.22 20.51 -12.65
N ARG A 53 4.62 19.25 -12.82
CA ARG A 53 3.86 18.10 -12.36
C ARG A 53 4.17 17.82 -10.89
N VAL A 54 3.15 17.81 -10.05
CA VAL A 54 3.27 17.42 -8.65
C VAL A 54 2.82 15.98 -8.49
N THR A 55 3.52 15.22 -7.65
CA THR A 55 3.11 13.86 -7.28
C THR A 55 2.43 13.86 -5.92
N PRO A 56 1.46 12.96 -5.67
CA PRO A 56 0.80 12.87 -4.37
C PRO A 56 1.79 12.77 -3.19
N GLN A 57 2.83 11.93 -3.33
CA GLN A 57 3.87 11.74 -2.31
C GLN A 57 4.76 12.98 -2.12
N GLY A 58 5.00 13.75 -3.19
CA GLY A 58 5.76 15.00 -3.10
C GLY A 58 4.94 16.14 -2.50
N LEU A 59 3.62 16.15 -2.72
CA LEU A 59 2.71 17.15 -2.16
C LEU A 59 2.48 16.96 -0.67
N MET A 60 2.22 15.73 -0.25
CA MET A 60 1.95 15.39 1.16
C MET A 60 2.67 14.08 1.52
N PRO A 61 3.92 14.17 2.01
CA PRO A 61 4.66 13.02 2.50
C PRO A 61 3.95 12.43 3.73
N LEU A 62 3.67 11.13 3.70
CA LEU A 62 3.06 10.41 4.82
C LEU A 62 4.09 9.54 5.52
N PRO A 63 3.97 9.30 6.85
CA PRO A 63 4.99 8.57 7.61
C PRO A 63 5.31 7.16 7.09
N TRP A 64 4.35 6.50 6.44
CA TRP A 64 4.51 5.15 5.90
C TRP A 64 5.13 5.10 4.49
N ASP A 65 5.35 6.24 3.83
CA ASP A 65 6.04 6.28 2.54
C ASP A 65 7.52 5.88 2.66
N ASP A 66 8.14 6.14 3.82
CA ASP A 66 9.53 5.80 4.10
C ASP A 66 9.74 4.29 4.26
N ALA A 67 8.76 3.58 4.84
CA ALA A 67 8.76 2.13 4.92
C ALA A 67 8.74 1.47 3.53
N GLY A 68 8.06 2.09 2.56
CA GLY A 68 8.09 1.66 1.16
C GLY A 68 9.42 1.94 0.46
N ARG A 69 10.09 3.06 0.78
CA ARG A 69 11.41 3.40 0.23
C ARG A 69 12.51 2.44 0.69
N GLN A 70 12.51 2.03 1.95
CA GLN A 70 13.47 1.03 2.45
C GLN A 70 13.33 -0.32 1.74
N LYS A 71 12.11 -0.77 1.45
CA LYS A 71 11.87 -2.01 0.67
C LYS A 71 12.37 -1.91 -0.78
N LYS A 72 12.23 -0.74 -1.42
CA LYS A 72 12.73 -0.51 -2.79
C LYS A 72 14.25 -0.39 -2.85
N ALA A 73 14.88 0.20 -1.82
CA ALA A 73 16.33 0.30 -1.73
C ALA A 73 17.02 -1.05 -1.51
N ALA A 74 16.32 -2.02 -0.89
CA ALA A 74 16.82 -3.37 -0.67
C ALA A 74 16.73 -4.28 -1.91
N ALA A 75 15.99 -3.88 -2.95
CA ALA A 75 15.95 -4.64 -4.19
C ALA A 75 17.27 -4.44 -4.96
N PRO A 76 17.96 -5.50 -5.40
CA PRO A 76 19.16 -5.36 -6.21
C PRO A 76 18.82 -4.55 -7.46
N ALA A 77 19.65 -3.55 -7.77
CA ALA A 77 19.52 -2.73 -8.96
C ALA A 77 19.81 -3.57 -10.20
N VAL A 78 18.80 -4.30 -10.68
CA VAL A 78 18.87 -5.09 -11.92
C VAL A 78 19.07 -4.11 -13.08
N SER A 79 20.08 -4.36 -13.91
CA SER A 79 20.41 -3.45 -15.02
C SER A 79 19.26 -3.39 -16.03
N LYS A 80 19.15 -2.27 -16.78
CA LYS A 80 18.10 -2.10 -17.80
C LYS A 80 18.08 -3.25 -18.83
N GLU A 81 19.25 -3.82 -19.13
CA GLU A 81 19.39 -4.94 -20.07
C GLU A 81 18.83 -6.25 -19.51
N GLU A 82 19.07 -6.53 -18.23
CA GLU A 82 18.55 -7.70 -17.54
C GLU A 82 17.03 -7.62 -17.36
N GLN A 83 16.50 -6.42 -17.08
CA GLN A 83 15.05 -6.17 -17.04
C GLN A 83 14.41 -6.43 -18.41
N ARG A 84 15.04 -5.96 -19.50
CA ARG A 84 14.56 -6.20 -20.86
C ARG A 84 14.54 -7.69 -21.21
N LYS A 85 15.61 -8.42 -20.88
CA LYS A 85 15.67 -9.88 -21.08
C LYS A 85 14.60 -10.63 -20.30
N ARG A 86 14.35 -10.25 -19.04
CA ARG A 86 13.26 -10.83 -18.23
C ARG A 86 11.89 -10.57 -18.85
N PHE A 87 11.64 -9.34 -19.33
CA PHE A 87 10.40 -8.99 -20.00
C PHE A 87 10.20 -9.78 -21.30
N GLU A 88 11.23 -9.90 -22.12
CA GLU A 88 11.21 -10.70 -23.36
C GLU A 88 10.93 -12.19 -23.07
N GLN A 89 11.48 -12.75 -21.98
CA GLN A 89 11.21 -14.13 -21.57
C GLN A 89 9.76 -14.34 -21.11
N LEU A 90 9.19 -13.39 -20.34
CA LEU A 90 7.80 -13.43 -19.90
C LEU A 90 6.83 -13.30 -21.10
N ALA A 91 7.12 -12.40 -22.05
CA ALA A 91 6.33 -12.22 -23.26
C ALA A 91 6.37 -13.43 -24.20
N LYS A 92 7.45 -14.23 -24.18
CA LYS A 92 7.52 -15.51 -24.90
C LYS A 92 6.70 -16.59 -24.21
N LYS A 93 6.78 -16.70 -22.88
CA LYS A 93 5.98 -17.67 -22.12
C LYS A 93 4.48 -17.45 -22.27
N SER A 94 4.01 -16.20 -22.21
CA SER A 94 2.57 -15.91 -22.37
C SER A 94 2.03 -16.26 -23.75
N LYS A 95 2.84 -16.16 -24.80
CA LYS A 95 2.45 -16.58 -26.16
C LYS A 95 2.36 -18.09 -26.35
N VAL A 96 3.16 -18.85 -25.59
CA VAL A 96 3.15 -20.33 -25.64
C VAL A 96 1.96 -20.91 -24.88
N GLU A 97 1.46 -20.24 -23.85
CA GLU A 97 0.28 -20.68 -23.08
C GLU A 97 -1.07 -20.35 -23.77
N THR A 98 -1.06 -19.61 -24.89
CA THR A 98 -2.28 -19.22 -25.63
C THR A 98 -2.42 -19.93 -26.98
N THR A 99 -1.63 -20.99 -27.24
CA THR A 99 -1.72 -21.87 -28.43
C THR A 99 -1.90 -23.31 -27.97
#